data_AF-A0ABD0MIY4-F1
#
_entry.id   AF-A0ABD0MIY4-F1
#
_cell.length_a   1.000
_cell.length_b   1.000
_cell.length_c   1.000
_cell.angle_alpha   90.00
_cell.angle_beta   90.00
_cell.angle_gamma   90.00
#
_symmetry.space_group_name_H-M   'P 1'
#
loop_
_entity.id
_entity.type
_entity.pdbx_description
1 polymer ?
#
loop_
_entity_poly.entity_id
_entity_poly.type
_entity_poly.pdbx_seq_one_letter_code
_entity_poly.pdbx_strand_id
1 'polypeptide(L)'
;ACDLTLDTNTANKHLKLSDENRKATYVFEPQSYPDHPDRFDVFQVLSVESLTGRCYWETEWSGDYVHISVSYKEIKRKGGSDCLFGWNVNSWSLICSGHTFTALHNNNSTAISAGSVSSKRVGVYVDVSGGTLSFYS
;
A
#
# COMPACT_ATOMS: atom_id res chain seq x y z
N ALA A 1 15.47 -4.49 -9.08
CA ALA A 1 14.63 -4.18 -7.92
C ALA A 1 14.49 -2.67 -7.82
N CYS A 2 13.38 -2.17 -7.30
CA CYS A 2 13.18 -0.76 -7.04
C CYS A 2 13.34 -0.49 -5.56
N ASP A 3 14.02 0.60 -5.24
CA ASP A 3 14.04 1.13 -3.89
C ASP A 3 12.93 2.17 -3.77
N LEU A 4 11.98 1.90 -2.87
CA LEU A 4 10.82 2.75 -2.63
C LEU A 4 10.94 3.40 -1.27
N THR A 5 10.63 4.69 -1.23
CA THR A 5 10.67 5.52 -0.02
C THR A 5 9.28 6.07 0.24
N LEU A 6 8.77 5.92 1.45
CA LEU A 6 7.43 6.42 1.82
C LEU A 6 7.43 7.95 1.93
N ASP A 7 6.43 8.58 1.31
CA ASP A 7 6.29 10.04 1.26
C ASP A 7 5.56 10.59 2.49
N THR A 8 6.29 11.34 3.32
CA THR A 8 5.78 12.02 4.52
C THR A 8 4.70 13.06 4.21
N ASN A 9 4.62 13.57 2.98
CA ASN A 9 3.56 14.50 2.56
C ASN A 9 2.22 13.81 2.33
N THR A 10 2.24 12.52 1.99
CA THR A 10 1.02 11.72 1.77
C THR A 10 0.58 10.97 3.03
N ALA A 11 1.53 10.61 3.90
CA ALA A 11 1.29 9.78 5.07
C ALA A 11 0.20 10.34 6.00
N ASN A 12 -0.74 9.50 6.41
CA ASN A 12 -1.66 9.85 7.47
C ASN A 12 -0.93 10.17 8.78
N LYS A 13 -1.50 11.06 9.60
CA LYS A 13 -0.90 11.43 10.89
C LYS A 13 -0.79 10.26 11.87
N HIS A 14 -1.56 9.18 11.74
CA HIS A 14 -1.43 7.99 12.59
C HIS A 14 -0.44 6.94 12.05
N LEU A 15 0.28 7.22 10.95
CA LEU A 15 1.35 6.37 10.46
C LEU A 15 2.70 6.97 10.82
N LYS A 16 3.46 6.28 11.66
CA LYS A 16 4.85 6.63 11.94
C LYS A 16 5.75 6.01 10.88
N LEU A 17 6.42 6.88 10.12
CA LEU A 17 7.48 6.48 9.20
C LEU A 17 8.82 6.40 9.95
N SER A 18 9.59 5.35 9.68
CA SER A 18 10.88 5.05 10.29
C SER A 18 11.78 4.29 9.31
N ASP A 19 13.02 4.00 9.72
CA ASP A 19 14.00 3.29 8.89
C ASP A 19 14.20 3.98 7.54
N GLU A 20 14.60 5.25 7.58
CA GLU A 20 14.76 6.09 6.38
C GLU A 20 13.49 6.15 5.52
N ASN A 21 12.32 6.15 6.18
CA ASN A 21 10.99 6.10 5.56
C ASN A 21 10.73 4.83 4.74
N ARG A 22 11.36 3.70 5.07
CA ARG A 22 11.08 2.40 4.45
C ARG A 22 10.11 1.55 5.26
N LYS A 23 9.79 1.97 6.48
CA LYS A 23 8.84 1.29 7.37
C LYS A 23 7.74 2.22 7.83
N ALA A 24 6.48 1.83 7.61
CA ALA A 24 5.30 2.44 8.22
C ALA A 24 4.82 1.60 9.41
N THR A 25 4.36 2.27 10.47
CA THR A 25 3.75 1.62 11.63
C THR A 25 2.57 2.44 12.11
N TYR A 26 1.42 1.81 12.31
CA TYR A 26 0.28 2.47 12.93
C TYR A 26 0.59 2.81 14.39
N VAL A 27 0.25 4.02 14.79
CA VAL A 27 0.38 4.53 16.16
C VAL A 27 -0.87 5.33 16.54
N PHE A 28 -1.25 5.26 17.82
CA PHE A 28 -2.42 5.99 18.30
C PHE A 28 -2.16 7.50 18.30
N GLU A 29 -0.96 7.93 18.69
CA GLU A 29 -0.59 9.33 18.75
C GLU A 29 -0.30 9.89 17.35
N PRO A 30 -0.91 11.03 16.98
CA PRO A 30 -0.67 11.65 15.69
C PRO A 30 0.77 12.17 15.59
N GLN A 31 1.43 11.87 14.48
CA GLN A 31 2.73 12.37 14.10
C GLN A 31 2.65 13.85 13.69
N SER A 32 3.73 14.59 13.95
CA SER A 32 3.84 16.03 13.67
C SER A 32 4.09 16.36 12.20
N TYR A 33 3.34 15.73 11.29
CA TYR A 33 3.43 16.03 9.87
C TYR A 33 2.68 17.33 9.54
N PRO A 34 3.29 18.25 8.76
CA PRO A 34 2.63 19.51 8.37
C PRO A 34 1.41 19.23 7.49
N ASP A 35 0.43 20.12 7.51
CA ASP A 35 -0.72 19.98 6.61
C ASP A 35 -0.27 20.07 5.15
N HIS A 36 -0.81 19.18 4.32
CA HIS A 36 -0.45 19.06 2.90
C HIS A 36 -1.67 18.61 2.09
N PRO A 37 -1.90 19.13 0.86
CA PRO A 37 -3.03 18.73 0.03
C PRO A 37 -3.03 17.23 -0.32
N ASP A 38 -1.84 16.62 -0.45
CA ASP A 38 -1.71 15.19 -0.78
C ASP A 38 -1.86 14.25 0.43
N ARG A 39 -2.07 14.79 1.64
CA ARG A 39 -2.15 13.99 2.87
C ARG A 39 -3.46 13.22 2.97
N PHE A 40 -3.37 11.92 3.22
CA PHE A 40 -4.53 11.09 3.48
C PHE A 40 -5.15 11.37 4.84
N ASP A 41 -6.49 11.43 4.90
CA ASP A 41 -7.26 11.45 6.16
C ASP A 41 -7.48 10.05 6.75
N VAL A 42 -7.32 9.00 5.94
CA VAL A 42 -7.31 7.58 6.30
C VAL A 42 -5.89 7.01 6.42
N PHE A 43 -5.70 5.87 7.11
CA PHE A 43 -4.40 5.25 7.42
C PHE A 43 -3.64 4.71 6.20
N GLN A 44 -3.11 5.62 5.37
CA GLN A 44 -2.45 5.30 4.11
C GLN A 44 -1.24 6.21 3.85
N VAL A 45 -0.36 5.74 2.98
CA VAL A 45 0.84 6.45 2.51
C VAL A 45 1.21 5.94 1.12
N LEU A 46 1.71 6.83 0.26
CA LEU A 46 2.32 6.48 -1.04
C LEU A 46 3.85 6.56 -0.95
N SER A 47 4.52 5.93 -1.91
CA SER A 47 5.94 6.19 -2.16
C SER A 47 6.15 7.55 -2.84
N VAL A 48 7.37 8.09 -2.70
CA VAL A 48 7.83 9.27 -3.46
C VAL A 48 7.97 8.92 -4.95
N GLU A 49 8.47 7.71 -5.22
CA GLU A 49 8.76 7.22 -6.54
C GLU A 49 7.47 6.87 -7.30
N SER A 50 7.42 7.28 -8.57
CA SER A 50 6.40 6.84 -9.52
C SER A 50 6.94 5.69 -10.36
N LEU A 51 6.16 4.63 -10.51
CA LEU A 51 6.54 3.47 -11.31
C LEU A 51 6.23 3.75 -12.78
N THR A 52 7.25 3.78 -13.65
CA THR A 52 7.09 4.08 -15.10
C THR A 52 7.48 2.92 -16.01
N GLY A 53 8.02 1.82 -15.46
CA GLY A 53 8.49 0.67 -16.23
C GLY A 53 8.24 -0.64 -15.50
N ARG A 54 9.22 -1.55 -15.55
CA ARG A 54 9.19 -2.78 -14.78
C ARG A 54 9.80 -2.56 -13.41
N CYS A 55 9.07 -2.92 -12.38
CA CYS A 55 9.50 -2.71 -11.01
C CYS A 55 9.25 -3.96 -10.18
N TYR A 56 10.19 -4.28 -9.30
CA TYR A 56 10.06 -5.35 -8.32
C TYR A 56 10.57 -4.88 -6.97
N TRP A 57 9.80 -5.10 -5.92
CA TRP A 57 10.22 -4.87 -4.53
C TRP A 57 9.61 -5.94 -3.61
N GLU A 58 10.16 -6.05 -2.41
CA GLU A 58 9.63 -6.90 -1.36
C GLU A 58 9.16 -6.05 -0.18
N THR A 59 8.10 -6.49 0.49
CA THR A 59 7.58 -5.84 1.69
C THR A 59 7.32 -6.87 2.76
N GLU A 60 7.93 -6.67 3.92
CA GLU A 60 7.58 -7.40 5.14
C GLU A 60 6.39 -6.74 5.81
N TRP A 61 5.51 -7.54 6.39
CA TRP A 61 4.28 -7.05 7.02
C TRP A 61 3.98 -7.80 8.32
N SER A 62 3.28 -7.15 9.24
CA SER A 62 2.84 -7.77 10.49
C SER A 62 1.52 -7.16 10.97
N GLY A 63 0.78 -7.93 11.77
CA GLY A 63 -0.58 -7.57 12.19
C GLY A 63 -1.65 -8.10 11.25
N ASP A 64 -2.83 -7.50 11.34
CA ASP A 64 -4.01 -7.84 10.55
C ASP A 64 -4.44 -6.67 9.67
N TYR A 65 -5.04 -6.99 8.52
CA TYR A 65 -5.50 -6.01 7.54
C TYR A 65 -4.39 -5.03 7.08
N VAL A 66 -3.19 -5.53 6.77
CA VAL A 66 -2.14 -4.73 6.12
C VAL A 66 -2.38 -4.68 4.62
N HIS A 67 -2.45 -3.49 4.04
CA HIS A 67 -2.66 -3.30 2.61
C HIS A 67 -1.34 -2.98 1.92
N ILE A 68 -0.96 -3.80 0.94
CA ILE A 68 0.15 -3.54 0.02
C ILE A 68 -0.47 -3.17 -1.31
N SER A 69 -0.28 -1.92 -1.75
CA SER A 69 -1.07 -1.33 -2.83
C SER A 69 -0.21 -0.69 -3.92
N VAL A 70 -0.76 -0.69 -5.13
CA VAL A 70 -0.30 0.13 -6.26
C VAL A 70 -1.45 1.05 -6.63
N SER A 71 -1.14 2.34 -6.86
CA SER A 71 -2.16 3.35 -7.14
C SER A 71 -1.64 4.35 -8.17
N TYR A 72 -2.55 4.84 -8.99
CA TYR A 72 -2.34 6.10 -9.70
C TYR A 72 -2.30 7.26 -8.71
N LYS A 73 -1.55 8.32 -9.05
CA LYS A 73 -1.35 9.48 -8.18
C LYS A 73 -2.64 10.29 -7.98
N GLU A 74 -3.59 10.16 -8.89
CA GLU A 74 -4.87 10.85 -8.95
C GLU A 74 -5.90 10.30 -7.94
N ILE A 75 -5.56 9.25 -7.17
CA ILE A 75 -6.41 8.78 -6.08
C ILE A 75 -6.79 9.93 -5.15
N LYS A 76 -8.07 9.96 -4.76
CA LYS A 76 -8.55 10.95 -3.79
C LYS A 76 -7.80 10.78 -2.47
N ARG A 77 -7.51 11.90 -1.83
CA ARG A 77 -6.80 11.93 -0.53
C ARG A 77 -7.75 11.94 0.66
N LYS A 78 -9.00 12.31 0.41
CA LYS A 78 -10.05 12.53 1.41
C LYS A 78 -11.41 12.13 0.85
N GLY A 79 -12.38 11.96 1.74
CA GLY A 79 -13.78 11.79 1.36
C GLY A 79 -14.31 10.36 1.39
N GLY A 80 -13.85 9.54 2.34
CA GLY A 80 -14.44 8.24 2.65
C GLY A 80 -13.93 7.10 1.76
N SER A 81 -14.81 6.23 1.27
CA SER A 81 -14.42 5.01 0.56
C SER A 81 -13.57 5.25 -0.68
N ASP A 82 -13.81 6.35 -1.41
CA ASP A 82 -13.11 6.64 -2.66
C ASP A 82 -11.60 6.90 -2.48
N CYS A 83 -11.14 7.24 -1.27
CA CYS A 83 -9.72 7.42 -0.98
C CYS A 83 -9.02 6.13 -0.53
N LEU A 84 -9.78 5.07 -0.20
CA LEU A 84 -9.21 3.82 0.29
C LEU A 84 -8.61 3.00 -0.85
N PHE A 85 -7.40 2.46 -0.67
CA PHE A 85 -6.77 1.61 -1.66
C PHE A 85 -7.59 0.35 -1.94
N GLY A 86 -7.83 0.07 -3.22
CA GLY A 86 -8.65 -1.03 -3.71
C GLY A 86 -10.16 -0.74 -3.75
N TRP A 87 -10.64 0.35 -3.14
CA TRP A 87 -12.06 0.73 -3.14
C TRP A 87 -12.44 1.67 -4.29
N ASN A 88 -11.52 1.88 -5.23
CA ASN A 88 -11.67 2.74 -6.39
C ASN A 88 -11.01 2.11 -7.62
N VAL A 89 -11.27 2.69 -8.79
CA VAL A 89 -10.68 2.26 -10.08
C VAL A 89 -9.19 2.59 -10.22
N ASN A 90 -8.65 3.45 -9.36
CA ASN A 90 -7.29 3.97 -9.48
C ASN A 90 -6.26 3.16 -8.69
N SER A 91 -6.68 2.11 -7.97
CA SER A 91 -5.80 1.36 -7.09
C SER A 91 -6.12 -0.12 -7.05
N TRP A 92 -5.08 -0.90 -6.80
CA TRP A 92 -5.10 -2.35 -6.59
C TRP A 92 -4.38 -2.64 -5.28
N SER A 93 -4.96 -3.49 -4.44
CA SER A 93 -4.42 -3.80 -3.11
C SER A 93 -4.41 -5.30 -2.86
N LEU A 94 -3.34 -5.79 -2.22
CA LEU A 94 -3.32 -7.07 -1.53
C LEU A 94 -3.49 -6.82 -0.05
N ILE A 95 -4.58 -7.30 0.52
CA ILE A 95 -4.83 -7.27 1.97
C ILE A 95 -4.19 -8.52 2.56
N CYS A 96 -3.34 -8.33 3.56
CA CYS A 96 -2.64 -9.37 4.27
C CYS A 96 -3.15 -9.43 5.72
N SER A 97 -3.71 -10.58 6.14
CA SER A 97 -4.21 -10.76 7.52
C SER A 97 -3.98 -12.20 7.96
N GLY A 98 -3.35 -12.41 9.12
CA GLY A 98 -3.04 -13.78 9.56
C GLY A 98 -2.33 -14.62 8.49
N HIS A 99 -2.98 -15.67 7.99
CA HIS A 99 -2.46 -16.53 6.90
C HIS A 99 -3.27 -16.41 5.61
N THR A 100 -4.09 -15.38 5.49
CA THR A 100 -4.96 -15.16 4.33
C THR A 100 -4.56 -13.91 3.57
N PHE A 101 -4.83 -13.95 2.27
CA PHE A 101 -4.67 -12.80 1.40
C PHE A 101 -5.98 -12.53 0.67
N THR A 102 -6.27 -11.26 0.42
CA THR A 102 -7.42 -10.84 -0.39
C THR A 102 -6.95 -9.81 -1.40
N ALA A 103 -7.13 -10.10 -2.69
CA ALA A 103 -6.96 -9.09 -3.73
C ALA A 103 -8.18 -8.18 -3.76
N LEU A 104 -7.96 -6.87 -3.85
CA LEU A 104 -9.02 -5.86 -3.84
C LEU A 104 -8.78 -4.83 -4.94
N HIS A 105 -9.79 -4.59 -5.77
CA HIS A 105 -9.80 -3.53 -6.78
C HIS A 105 -11.23 -3.08 -7.07
N ASN A 106 -11.46 -1.77 -7.21
CA ASN A 106 -12.76 -1.19 -7.48
C ASN A 106 -13.89 -1.74 -6.60
N ASN A 107 -13.63 -1.86 -5.29
CA ASN A 107 -14.55 -2.41 -4.29
C ASN A 107 -14.97 -3.88 -4.54
N ASN A 108 -14.20 -4.61 -5.35
CA ASN A 108 -14.39 -6.03 -5.58
C ASN A 108 -13.22 -6.81 -4.96
N SER A 109 -13.55 -7.70 -4.03
CA SER A 109 -12.60 -8.52 -3.29
C SER A 109 -12.58 -9.96 -3.77
N THR A 110 -11.40 -10.51 -3.98
CA THR A 110 -11.19 -11.94 -4.25
C THR A 110 -10.30 -12.53 -3.15
N ALA A 111 -10.86 -13.45 -2.37
CA ALA A 111 -10.09 -14.20 -1.37
C ALA A 111 -9.10 -15.13 -2.08
N ILE A 112 -7.84 -15.11 -1.66
CA ILE A 112 -6.77 -15.94 -2.20
C ILE A 112 -6.45 -17.00 -1.17
N SER A 113 -6.70 -18.26 -1.53
CA SER A 113 -6.26 -19.42 -0.77
C SER A 113 -4.76 -19.59 -0.94
N ALA A 114 -3.98 -18.91 -0.12
CA ALA A 114 -2.60 -19.32 0.10
C ALA A 114 -2.60 -20.48 1.10
N GLY A 115 -1.78 -21.50 0.86
CA GLY A 115 -1.68 -22.68 1.73
C GLY A 115 -1.06 -22.34 3.09
N SER A 116 -0.16 -23.18 3.59
CA SER A 116 0.60 -22.82 4.80
C SER A 116 1.59 -21.71 4.46
N VAL A 117 1.18 -20.45 4.63
CA VAL A 117 2.04 -19.28 4.48
C VAL A 117 2.88 -19.16 5.74
N SER A 118 4.14 -19.55 5.65
CA SER A 118 5.13 -19.39 6.72
C SER A 118 5.83 -18.03 6.67
N SER A 119 5.77 -17.32 5.53
CA SER A 119 6.50 -16.07 5.30
C SER A 119 5.60 -14.84 5.43
N LYS A 120 6.05 -13.85 6.20
CA LYS A 120 5.40 -12.53 6.36
C LYS A 120 6.00 -11.49 5.42
N ARG A 121 6.26 -11.91 4.19
CA ARG A 121 6.87 -11.11 3.14
C ARG A 121 6.10 -11.30 1.84
N VAL A 122 5.90 -10.22 1.11
CA VAL A 122 5.25 -10.23 -0.20
C VAL A 122 6.20 -9.59 -1.20
N GLY A 123 6.49 -10.30 -2.28
CA GLY A 123 7.11 -9.73 -3.47
C GLY A 123 6.04 -9.10 -4.36
N VAL A 124 6.28 -7.89 -4.86
CA VAL A 124 5.39 -7.19 -5.78
C VAL A 124 6.13 -6.92 -7.07
N TYR A 125 5.54 -7.31 -8.20
CA TYR A 125 6.04 -7.02 -9.53
C TYR A 125 5.03 -6.21 -10.31
N VAL A 126 5.48 -5.13 -10.95
CA VAL A 126 4.68 -4.28 -11.82
C VAL A 126 5.36 -4.20 -13.17
N ASP A 127 4.63 -4.45 -14.25
CA ASP A 127 5.01 -4.09 -15.62
C ASP A 127 4.01 -3.07 -16.16
N VAL A 128 4.38 -1.79 -16.10
CA VAL A 128 3.52 -0.69 -16.56
C VAL A 128 3.21 -0.81 -18.06
N SER A 129 4.20 -1.20 -18.87
CA SER A 129 4.04 -1.35 -20.32
C SER A 129 3.19 -2.56 -20.69
N GLY A 130 3.32 -3.65 -19.92
CA GLY A 130 2.57 -4.88 -20.09
C GLY A 130 1.19 -4.85 -19.43
N GLY A 131 0.89 -3.84 -18.59
CA GLY A 131 -0.37 -3.72 -17.86
C GLY A 131 -0.55 -4.81 -16.80
N THR A 132 0.53 -5.30 -16.18
CA THR A 132 0.46 -6.39 -15.20
C THR A 132 0.95 -5.98 -13.82
N LEU A 133 0.24 -6.47 -12.81
CA LEU A 133 0.61 -6.43 -11.39
C LEU A 133 0.55 -7.86 -10.88
N SER A 134 1.60 -8.30 -10.21
CA SER A 134 1.70 -9.66 -9.65
C SER A 134 2.21 -9.60 -8.20
N PHE A 135 1.64 -10.46 -7.37
CA PHE A 135 2.02 -10.63 -5.98
C PHE A 135 2.57 -12.05 -5.76
N TYR A 136 3.65 -12.15 -4.99
CA TYR A 136 4.33 -13.41 -4.66
C TYR A 136 4.43 -13.52 -3.14
N SER A 137 4.21 -14.72 -2.62
CA SER A 137 4.36 -15.05 -1.19
C SER A 137 5.56 -15.94 -0.93
#